data_AF-A0A9D9LKK7-F1
#
_entry.id   AF-A0A9D9LKK7-F1
#
_cell.length_a   1.000
_cell.length_b   1.000
_cell.length_c   1.000
_cell.angle_alpha   90.00
_cell.angle_beta   90.00
_cell.angle_gamma   90.00
#
_symmetry.space_group_name_H-M   'P 1'
#
loop_
_entity.id
_entity.type
_entity.pdbx_description
1 polymer ?
#
loop_
_entity_poly.entity_id
_entity_poly.type
_entity_poly.pdbx_seq_one_letter_code
_entity_poly.pdbx_strand_id
1 'polypeptide(L)' 'MDLRLRERAELLAEYVIETQATVRACAKHFGISKSTVHKDLTYKLREI' A
#
# COMPACT_ATOMS: atom_id res chain seq x y z
N MET A 1 3.20 -17.41 3.98
CA MET A 1 3.00 -16.22 3.13
C MET A 1 1.54 -15.81 3.27
N ASP A 2 1.26 -14.68 3.90
CA ASP A 2 -0.12 -14.21 4.10
C ASP A 2 -0.60 -13.52 2.82
N LEU A 3 -1.43 -14.24 2.05
CA LEU A 3 -1.96 -13.78 0.75
C LEU A 3 -2.64 -12.42 0.85
N ARG A 4 -3.34 -12.15 1.96
CA ARG A 4 -4.08 -10.90 2.17
C ARG A 4 -3.18 -9.68 2.24
N LEU A 5 -1.94 -9.85 2.73
CA LEU A 5 -0.97 -8.77 2.84
C LEU A 5 -0.29 -8.46 1.50
N ARG A 6 -0.11 -9.47 0.63
CA ARG A 6 0.42 -9.30 -0.73
C ARG A 6 -0.59 -8.57 -1.59
N GLU A 7 -1.84 -9.06 -1.63
CA GLU A 7 -2.93 -8.45 -2.41
C GLU A 7 -3.14 -6.98 -2.04
N ARG A 8 -3.08 -6.65 -0.74
CA ARG A 8 -3.18 -5.25 -0.30
C ARG A 8 -2.02 -4.38 -0.79
N ALA A 9 -0.79 -4.91 -0.80
CA ALA A 9 0.37 -4.15 -1.24
C ALA A 9 0.29 -3.84 -2.75
N GLU A 10 -0.19 -4.79 -3.55
CA GLU A 10 -0.44 -4.61 -4.98
C GLU A 10 -1.54 -3.55 -5.23
N LEU A 11 -2.68 -3.66 -4.56
CA LEU A 11 -3.76 -2.67 -4.64
C LEU A 11 -3.32 -1.25 -4.25
N LEU A 12 -2.51 -1.13 -3.19
CA LEU A 12 -1.95 0.16 -2.78
C LEU A 12 -1.00 0.73 -3.84
N ALA A 13 -0.19 -0.10 -4.47
CA ALA A 13 0.74 0.31 -5.51
C ALA A 13 0.00 0.82 -6.75
N GLU A 14 -0.98 0.05 -7.22
CA GLU A 14 -1.81 0.38 -8.38
C GLU A 14 -2.53 1.71 -8.15
N TYR A 15 -3.19 1.87 -7.00
CA TYR A 15 -3.84 3.12 -6.64
C TYR A 15 -2.88 4.32 -6.63
N VAL A 16 -1.68 4.17 -6.06
CA VAL A 16 -0.68 5.26 -6.02
C VAL A 16 -0.23 5.63 -7.43
N ILE A 17 -0.03 4.66 -8.32
CA ILE A 17 0.40 4.91 -9.70
C ILE A 17 -0.70 5.63 -10.48
N GLU A 18 -1.95 5.16 -10.40
CA GLU A 18 -3.08 5.72 -11.12
C GLU A 18 -3.45 7.12 -10.65
N THR A 19 -3.44 7.35 -9.33
CA THR A 19 -3.94 8.60 -8.74
C THR A 19 -2.83 9.59 -8.39
N GLN A 20 -1.57 9.17 -8.43
CA GLN A 20 -0.42 9.92 -7.91
C GLN A 20 -0.62 10.37 -6.44
N ALA A 21 -1.41 9.61 -5.68
CA ALA A 21 -1.77 9.96 -4.32
C ALA A 21 -0.56 9.83 -3.37
N THR A 22 -0.44 10.78 -2.43
CA THR A 22 0.56 10.70 -1.37
C THR A 22 0.23 9.57 -0.39
N VAL A 23 1.25 9.07 0.32
CA VAL A 23 1.08 8.05 1.36
C VAL A 23 0.02 8.42 2.40
N ARG A 24 -0.06 9.70 2.78
CA ARG A 24 -1.06 10.20 3.74
C ARG A 24 -2.48 10.14 3.18
N ALA A 25 -2.65 10.46 1.89
CA ALA A 25 -3.94 10.37 1.22
C ALA A 25 -4.39 8.90 1.09
N CYS A 26 -3.47 8.01 0.71
CA CYS A 26 -3.74 6.57 0.65
C CYS A 26 -4.16 6.02 2.02
N ALA A 27 -3.44 6.37 3.09
CA ALA A 27 -3.79 5.96 4.44
C ALA A 27 -5.23 6.34 4.81
N LYS A 28 -5.63 7.57 4.47
CA LYS A 28 -6.99 8.06 4.70
C LYS A 28 -8.02 7.33 3.83
N HIS A 29 -7.71 7.08 2.56
CA HIS A 29 -8.60 6.42 1.60
C HIS A 29 -8.87 4.96 1.98
N PHE A 30 -7.81 4.21 2.30
CA PHE A 30 -7.88 2.79 2.65
C PHE A 30 -8.18 2.53 4.13
N GLY A 31 -8.36 3.57 4.95
CA GLY A 31 -8.69 3.43 6.38
C GLY A 31 -7.59 2.73 7.19
N ILE A 32 -6.32 2.86 6.77
CA ILE A 32 -5.17 2.23 7.42
C ILE A 32 -4.13 3.25 7.86
N SER A 33 -3.24 2.86 8.77
CA SER A 33 -2.21 3.77 9.24
C SER A 33 -1.21 4.13 8.13
N LYS A 34 -0.67 5.34 8.18
CA LYS A 34 0.44 5.78 7.30
C LYS A 34 1.63 4.82 7.35
N SER A 35 1.98 4.30 8.53
CA SER A 35 3.08 3.34 8.69
C SER A 35 2.77 2.02 8.00
N THR A 36 1.52 1.58 8.00
CA THR A 36 1.07 0.39 7.27
C THR A 36 1.26 0.58 5.77
N VAL A 37 0.80 1.70 5.21
CA VAL A 37 1.00 2.03 3.78
C VAL A 37 2.49 2.06 3.43
N HIS A 38 3.32 2.72 4.24
CA HIS A 38 4.76 2.74 4.02
C HIS A 38 5.37 1.34 4.01
N LYS A 39 5.01 0.50 4.99
CA LYS A 39 5.57 -0.85 5.07
C LYS A 39 5.18 -1.71 3.88
N ASP A 40 3.92 -1.61 3.46
CA ASP A 40 3.40 -2.35 2.31
C ASP A 40 4.09 -1.90 1.01
N LEU A 41 4.22 -0.59 0.79
CA LEU A 41 4.84 -0.05 -0.42
C LEU A 41 6.37 -0.23 -0.45
N THR A 42 7.05 -0.16 0.70
CA THR A 42 8.53 -0.10 0.75
C THR A 42 9.16 -1.48 0.91
N TYR A 43 8.58 -2.32 1.77
CA TYR A 43 9.15 -3.62 2.10
C TYR A 43 8.41 -4.75 1.40
N LYS A 44 7.08 -4.77 1.49
CA LYS A 44 6.32 -5.92 0.98
C LYS A 44 6.35 -6.03 -0.53
N LEU A 45 6.21 -4.93 -1.27
CA LEU A 45 6.34 -4.93 -2.73
C LEU A 45 7.70 -5.45 -3.24
N ARG A 46 8.78 -5.33 -2.46
CA ARG A 46 10.10 -5.87 -2.87
C ARG A 46 10.21 -7.38 -2.68
N GLU A 47 9.38 -7.94 -1.84
CA GLU A 47 9.28 -9.38 -1.57
C GLU A 47 8.21 -10.05 -2.46
N ILE A 48 7.59 -9.28 -3.36
CA ILE A 48 6.57 -9.74 -4.32
C ILE A 48 7.22 -10.35 -5.55
#